data_AF-A0A3A4RZW1-F1
#
_entry.id   AF-A0A3A4RZW1-F1
#
_cell.length_a   1.000
_cell.length_b   1.000
_cell.length_c   1.000
_cell.angle_alpha   90.00
_cell.angle_beta   90.00
_cell.angle_gamma   90.00
#
_symmetry.space_group_name_H-M   'P 1'
#
loop_
_entity.id
_entity.type
_entity.pdbx_description
1 polymer ?
#
loop_
_entity_poly.entity_id
_entity_poly.type
_entity_poly.pdbx_seq_one_letter_code
_entity_poly.pdbx_strand_id
1 'polypeptide(L)'
;MSFIIFIVDDDPKDLKSIERMLQQEDFILKTFTSPIEALAEIEKVKAHLIISDRKMPHMDGTDFLKRVKEKYPDCYCILISGSPISTTEENALAQGKIEHFFPKPLDAELFLSRIKQLLKPT
;
A
#
# COMPACT_ATOMS: atom_id res chain seq x y z
N MET A 1 12.34 12.15 11.26
CA MET A 1 11.70 10.83 11.46
C MET A 1 11.60 10.16 10.11
N SER A 2 12.05 8.91 9.99
CA SER A 2 11.95 8.14 8.75
C SER A 2 10.69 7.28 8.80
N PHE A 3 9.85 7.33 7.76
CA PHE A 3 8.66 6.50 7.66
C PHE A 3 9.00 5.17 6.99
N ILE A 4 8.47 4.08 7.54
CA ILE A 4 8.60 2.75 6.97
C ILE A 4 7.37 2.46 6.11
N ILE A 5 7.60 2.17 4.83
CA ILE A 5 6.57 1.87 3.84
C ILE A 5 6.75 0.44 3.35
N PHE A 6 5.70 -0.37 3.43
CA PHE A 6 5.70 -1.68 2.78
C PHE A 6 5.03 -1.58 1.41
N ILE A 7 5.65 -2.21 0.41
CA ILE A 7 5.13 -2.30 -0.96
C ILE A 7 4.91 -3.78 -1.25
N VAL A 8 3.69 -4.15 -1.62
CA VAL A 8 3.28 -5.55 -1.84
C VAL A 8 2.68 -5.70 -3.22
N ASP A 9 3.36 -6.44 -4.09
CA ASP A 9 2.93 -6.72 -5.47
C ASP A 9 3.65 -8.00 -5.91
N ASP A 10 2.96 -8.94 -6.53
CA ASP A 10 3.55 -10.21 -6.97
C ASP A 10 4.47 -10.06 -8.20
N ASP A 11 4.39 -8.94 -8.93
CA ASP A 11 5.32 -8.60 -10.01
C ASP A 11 6.53 -7.79 -9.49
N PRO A 12 7.75 -8.36 -9.52
CA PRO A 12 8.96 -7.64 -9.12
C PRO A 12 9.26 -6.38 -9.95
N LYS A 13 8.69 -6.25 -11.15
CA LYS A 13 8.84 -5.05 -11.98
C LYS A 13 8.04 -3.90 -11.42
N ASP A 14 6.81 -4.15 -10.98
CA ASP A 14 5.94 -3.14 -10.38
C ASP A 14 6.51 -2.69 -9.03
N LEU A 15 7.00 -3.63 -8.21
CA LEU A 15 7.75 -3.30 -6.99
C LEU A 15 8.90 -2.32 -7.27
N LYS A 16 9.78 -2.63 -8.23
CA LYS A 16 10.90 -1.76 -8.61
C LYS A 16 10.44 -0.40 -9.15
N SER A 17 9.33 -0.36 -9.87
CA SER A 17 8.78 0.90 -10.39
C SER A 17 8.31 1.80 -9.25
N ILE A 18 7.56 1.25 -8.29
CA ILE A 18 7.07 1.99 -7.12
C ILE A 18 8.25 2.42 -6.23
N GLU A 19 9.23 1.54 -6.01
CA GLU A 19 10.45 1.90 -5.26
C GLU A 19 11.16 3.10 -5.89
N ARG A 20 11.35 3.11 -7.21
CA ARG A 20 11.99 4.23 -7.92
C ARG A 20 11.20 5.54 -7.77
N MET A 21 9.88 5.48 -7.78
CA MET A 21 9.02 6.67 -7.55
C MET A 21 9.20 7.24 -6.14
N LEU A 22 9.48 6.39 -5.15
CA LEU A 22 9.60 6.79 -3.74
C LEU A 22 11.05 6.99 -3.26
N GLN A 23 12.04 6.56 -4.04
CA GLN A 23 13.47 6.60 -3.70
C GLN A 23 14.03 8.01 -3.49
N GLN A 24 13.39 9.05 -4.03
CA GLN A 24 13.84 10.43 -3.85
C GLN A 24 13.49 11.02 -2.47
N GLU A 25 12.83 10.24 -1.61
CA GLU A 25 12.43 10.65 -0.28
C GLU A 25 13.14 9.85 0.81
N ASP A 26 13.17 10.40 2.03
CA ASP A 26 13.72 9.75 3.23
C ASP A 26 12.80 8.65 3.81
N PHE A 27 12.22 7.82 2.94
CA PHE A 27 11.41 6.66 3.32
C PHE A 27 12.27 5.40 3.40
N ILE A 28 11.97 4.56 4.38
CA ILE A 28 12.52 3.20 4.48
C ILE A 28 11.53 2.27 3.77
N LEU A 29 11.90 1.84 2.57
CA LEU A 29 11.06 0.95 1.76
C LEU A 29 11.36 -0.52 2.09
N LYS A 30 10.31 -1.32 2.23
CA LYS A 30 10.39 -2.79 2.26
C LYS A 30 9.42 -3.36 1.23
N THR A 31 9.92 -4.18 0.33
CA THR A 31 9.11 -4.79 -0.73
C THR A 31 8.83 -6.27 -0.45
N PHE A 32 7.65 -6.73 -0.81
CA PHE A 32 7.23 -8.12 -0.66
C PHE A 32 6.53 -8.58 -1.93
N THR A 33 6.84 -9.79 -2.40
CA THR A 33 6.11 -10.43 -3.51
C THR A 33 4.94 -11.28 -3.01
N SER A 34 4.75 -11.34 -1.69
CA SER A 34 3.75 -12.14 -1.03
C SER A 34 3.08 -11.34 0.09
N PRO A 35 1.73 -11.24 0.10
CA PRO A 35 1.00 -10.61 1.20
C PRO A 35 1.19 -11.37 2.53
N ILE A 36 1.47 -12.67 2.48
CA ILE A 36 1.72 -13.49 3.68
C ILE A 36 3.05 -13.10 4.34
N GLU A 37 4.09 -12.85 3.54
CA GLU A 37 5.37 -12.38 4.05
C GLU A 37 5.26 -10.97 4.64
N ALA A 38 4.50 -10.08 3.98
CA ALA A 38 4.22 -8.74 4.50
C ALA A 38 3.46 -8.78 5.84
N LEU A 39 2.48 -9.69 5.99
CA LEU A 39 1.77 -9.91 7.25
C LEU A 39 2.68 -10.43 8.36
N ALA A 40 3.62 -11.32 8.05
CA ALA A 40 4.58 -11.82 9.04
C ALA A 40 5.60 -10.73 9.44
N GLU A 41 5.96 -9.84 8.51
CA GLU A 41 6.94 -8.79 8.77
C GLU A 41 6.36 -7.62 9.56
N ILE A 42 5.09 -7.27 9.39
CA ILE A 42 4.45 -6.18 10.15
C ILE A 42 4.34 -6.51 11.65
N GLU A 43 4.40 -7.80 12.03
CA GLU A 43 4.49 -8.22 13.43
C GLU A 43 5.83 -7.87 14.08
N LYS A 44 6.88 -7.72 13.27
CA LYS A 44 8.24 -7.41 13.72
C LYS A 44 8.57 -5.93 13.56
N VAL A 45 8.03 -5.31 12.52
CA VAL A 45 8.33 -3.92 12.14
C VAL A 45 7.03 -3.16 11.85
N LYS A 46 6.75 -2.12 12.64
CA LYS A 46 5.56 -1.28 12.45
C LYS A 46 5.69 -0.45 11.17
N ALA A 47 4.97 -0.86 10.13
CA ALA A 47 4.80 -0.06 8.93
C ALA A 47 3.90 1.16 9.23
N HIS A 48 4.21 2.30 8.60
CA HIS A 48 3.39 3.51 8.68
C HIS A 48 2.39 3.58 7.52
N LEU A 49 2.78 3.00 6.38
CA LEU A 49 1.97 2.88 5.19
C LEU A 49 2.23 1.53 4.53
N ILE A 50 1.15 0.88 4.08
CA ILE A 50 1.21 -0.29 3.19
C ILE A 50 0.56 0.10 1.86
N ILE A 51 1.27 -0.20 0.78
CA ILE A 51 0.80 -0.07 -0.59
C ILE A 51 0.71 -1.49 -1.15
N SER A 52 -0.47 -1.88 -1.66
CA SER A 52 -0.69 -3.21 -2.21
C SER A 52 -1.30 -3.14 -3.60
N ASP A 53 -0.85 -3.99 -4.52
CA ASP A 53 -1.66 -4.33 -5.69
C ASP A 53 -2.93 -5.08 -5.25
N ARG A 54 -3.99 -4.93 -6.04
CA ARG A 54 -5.27 -5.58 -5.81
C ARG A 54 -5.22 -7.07 -6.12
N LYS A 55 -4.67 -7.47 -7.26
CA LYS A 55 -4.72 -8.85 -7.75
C LYS A 55 -3.37 -9.52 -7.55
N MET A 56 -3.26 -10.27 -6.46
CA MET A 56 -2.11 -11.13 -6.20
C MET A 56 -2.54 -12.61 -6.14
N PRO A 57 -1.64 -13.55 -6.44
CA PRO A 57 -1.87 -14.96 -6.18
C PRO A 57 -2.22 -15.23 -4.72
N HIS A 58 -3.10 -16.20 -4.49
CA HIS A 58 -3.52 -16.69 -3.16
C HIS A 58 -4.36 -15.74 -2.31
N MET A 59 -4.13 -14.42 -2.33
CA MET A 59 -4.88 -13.45 -1.52
C MET A 59 -5.05 -12.12 -2.26
N ASP A 60 -6.29 -11.60 -2.30
CA ASP A 60 -6.58 -10.27 -2.85
C ASP A 60 -6.01 -9.18 -1.93
N GLY A 61 -5.40 -8.15 -2.53
CA GLY A 61 -4.83 -7.01 -1.82
C GLY A 61 -5.84 -6.28 -0.95
N THR A 62 -7.10 -6.25 -1.36
CA THR A 62 -8.19 -5.65 -0.57
C THR A 62 -8.38 -6.37 0.75
N ASP A 63 -8.38 -7.71 0.74
CA ASP A 63 -8.54 -8.52 1.95
C ASP A 63 -7.30 -8.47 2.84
N PHE A 64 -6.11 -8.44 2.22
CA PHE A 64 -4.86 -8.19 2.91
C PHE A 64 -4.88 -6.85 3.66
N LEU A 65 -5.21 -5.74 3.00
CA LEU A 65 -5.25 -4.42 3.60
C LEU A 65 -6.32 -4.31 4.71
N LYS A 66 -7.49 -4.94 4.53
CA LYS A 66 -8.51 -5.01 5.59
C LYS A 66 -7.98 -5.70 6.85
N ARG A 67 -7.29 -6.83 6.71
CA ARG A 67 -6.68 -7.56 7.83
C ARG A 67 -5.60 -6.73 8.52
N VAL A 68 -4.76 -6.04 7.74
CA VAL A 68 -3.76 -5.10 8.26
C VAL A 68 -4.46 -4.03 9.09
N LYS A 69 -5.50 -3.39 8.55
CA LYS A 69 -6.17 -2.28 9.21
C LYS A 69 -6.87 -2.69 10.51
N GLU A 70 -7.45 -3.87 10.54
CA GLU A 70 -8.10 -4.42 11.74
C GLU A 70 -7.12 -4.64 12.90
N LYS A 71 -5.88 -5.05 12.60
CA LYS A 71 -4.83 -5.28 13.62
C LYS A 71 -3.95 -4.06 13.90
N TYR A 72 -3.78 -3.19 12.90
CA TYR A 72 -2.89 -2.03 12.91
C TYR A 72 -3.64 -0.78 12.42
N PRO A 73 -4.57 -0.23 13.22
CA PRO A 73 -5.45 0.87 12.80
C PRO A 73 -4.71 2.17 12.44
N ASP A 74 -3.52 2.39 13.01
CA ASP A 74 -2.68 3.55 12.69
C ASP A 74 -1.96 3.41 11.34
N CYS A 75 -1.90 2.21 10.76
CA CYS A 75 -1.22 2.00 9.49
C CYS A 75 -2.11 2.47 8.34
N TYR A 76 -1.59 3.38 7.52
CA TYR A 76 -2.25 3.76 6.29
C TYR A 76 -2.19 2.62 5.27
N CYS A 77 -3.23 2.50 4.46
CA CYS A 77 -3.43 1.45 3.47
C CYS A 77 -3.81 2.08 2.13
N ILE A 78 -3.01 1.82 1.10
CA ILE A 78 -3.25 2.26 -0.27
C ILE A 78 -3.41 1.04 -1.16
N LEU A 79 -4.47 1.01 -1.96
CA LEU A 79 -4.70 -0.02 -2.96
C LEU A 79 -4.35 0.50 -4.36
N ILE A 80 -3.65 -0.32 -5.15
CA ILE A 80 -3.37 -0.08 -6.56
C ILE A 80 -4.11 -1.12 -7.39
N SER A 81 -4.72 -0.74 -8.52
CA SER A 81 -5.36 -1.69 -9.44
C SER A 81 -5.31 -1.22 -10.88
N GLY A 82 -5.03 -2.13 -11.82
CA GLY A 82 -5.23 -1.88 -13.25
C GLY A 82 -6.68 -2.05 -13.74
N SER A 83 -7.60 -2.43 -12.86
CA SER A 83 -9.03 -2.57 -13.15
C SER A 83 -9.85 -1.62 -12.28
N PRO A 84 -11.08 -1.25 -12.72
CA PRO A 84 -12.02 -0.53 -11.86
C PRO A 84 -12.21 -1.22 -10.51
N ILE A 85 -12.39 -0.40 -9.47
CA ILE A 85 -12.76 -0.88 -8.15
C ILE A 85 -14.16 -1.50 -8.18
N SER A 86 -14.39 -2.53 -7.37
CA SER A 86 -15.73 -3.08 -7.16
C SER A 86 -16.37 -2.43 -5.94
N THR A 87 -17.64 -2.75 -5.71
CA THR A 87 -18.38 -2.34 -4.51
C THR A 87 -17.66 -2.73 -3.21
N THR A 88 -16.84 -3.78 -3.23
CA THR A 88 -16.06 -4.22 -2.07
C THR A 88 -14.97 -3.22 -1.68
N GLU A 89 -14.24 -2.71 -2.66
CA GLU A 89 -13.19 -1.70 -2.46
C GLU A 89 -13.80 -0.32 -2.18
N GLU A 90 -14.91 0.03 -2.83
CA GLU A 90 -15.68 1.25 -2.52
C GLU A 90 -16.12 1.27 -1.05
N ASN A 91 -16.66 0.16 -0.56
CA ASN A 91 -17.04 0.03 0.86
C ASN A 91 -15.83 0.10 1.79
N ALA A 92 -14.68 -0.46 1.38
CA ALA A 92 -13.46 -0.40 2.19
C ALA A 92 -12.94 1.06 2.31
N LEU A 93 -13.01 1.84 1.25
CA LEU A 93 -12.70 3.28 1.26
C LEU A 93 -13.68 4.04 2.18
N ALA A 94 -14.99 3.81 2.01
CA ALA A 94 -16.02 4.48 2.79
C ALA A 94 -15.93 4.20 4.30
N GLN A 95 -15.45 3.01 4.67
CA GLN A 95 -15.23 2.61 6.07
C GLN A 95 -13.86 3.05 6.62
N GLY A 96 -13.04 3.75 5.83
CA GLY A 96 -11.68 4.13 6.23
C GLY A 96 -10.73 2.94 6.40
N LYS A 97 -11.06 1.78 5.81
CA LYS A 97 -10.18 0.62 5.81
C LYS A 97 -9.02 0.76 4.82
N ILE A 98 -9.21 1.60 3.81
CA ILE A 98 -8.24 1.98 2.79
C ILE A 98 -8.33 3.50 2.66
N GLU A 99 -7.19 4.20 2.67
CA GLU A 99 -7.11 5.67 2.66
C GLU A 99 -7.06 6.26 1.24
N HIS A 100 -6.63 5.45 0.28
CA HIS A 100 -6.62 5.86 -1.11
C HIS A 100 -6.59 4.68 -2.07
N PHE A 101 -7.15 4.90 -3.26
CA PHE A 101 -7.06 4.00 -4.39
C PHE A 101 -6.32 4.67 -5.54
N PHE A 102 -5.36 3.99 -6.16
CA PHE A 102 -4.72 4.45 -7.39
C PHE A 102 -4.97 3.50 -8.57
N PRO A 103 -5.46 4.02 -9.72
CA PRO A 103 -5.51 3.23 -10.93
C PRO A 103 -4.11 3.06 -11.53
N LYS A 104 -3.82 1.90 -12.13
CA LYS A 104 -2.68 1.74 -13.06
C LYS A 104 -3.12 2.28 -14.44
N PRO A 105 -2.27 3.03 -15.18
CA PRO A 105 -0.90 3.41 -14.83
C PRO A 105 -0.84 4.50 -13.76
N LEU A 106 0.15 4.39 -12.86
CA LEU A 106 0.38 5.36 -11.78
C LEU A 106 0.93 6.69 -12.32
N ASP A 107 0.32 7.78 -11.90
CA ASP A 107 0.92 9.11 -11.97
C ASP A 107 1.87 9.29 -10.78
N ALA A 108 3.16 9.43 -11.06
CA ALA A 108 4.19 9.49 -10.02
C ALA A 108 4.06 10.72 -9.13
N GLU A 109 3.65 11.88 -9.68
CA GLU A 109 3.54 13.12 -8.93
C GLU A 109 2.35 13.07 -7.97
N LEU A 110 1.19 12.62 -8.46
CA LEU A 110 -0.01 12.44 -7.64
C LEU A 110 0.21 11.37 -6.56
N PHE A 111 0.85 10.27 -6.92
CA PHE A 111 1.16 9.18 -6.01
C PHE A 111 2.05 9.65 -4.85
N LEU A 112 3.16 10.32 -5.17
CA LEU A 112 4.10 10.83 -4.18
C LEU A 112 3.46 11.92 -3.30
N SER A 113 2.74 12.85 -3.92
CA SER A 113 2.04 13.93 -3.21
C SER A 113 1.05 13.37 -2.18
N ARG A 114 0.27 12.36 -2.56
CA ARG A 114 -0.70 11.73 -1.64
C ARG A 114 -0.03 11.00 -0.50
N ILE A 115 1.05 10.26 -0.76
CA ILE A 115 1.81 9.56 0.29
C ILE A 115 2.37 10.56 1.31
N LYS A 116 2.88 11.71 0.84
CA LYS A 116 3.35 12.78 1.71
C LYS A 116 2.23 13.37 2.56
N GLN A 117 1.05 13.63 1.99
CA GLN A 117 -0.10 14.15 2.75
C GLN A 117 -0.53 13.19 3.88
N LEU A 118 -0.48 11.88 3.64
CA LEU A 118 -0.84 10.88 4.64
C LEU A 118 0.21 10.80 5.76
N LEU A 119 1.50 10.74 5.41
CA LEU A 119 2.57 10.51 6.39
C LEU A 119 3.06 11.79 7.09
N LYS A 120 2.98 12.94 6.42
CA LYS A 120 3.39 14.25 6.93
C LYS A 120 2.19 15.22 6.86
N PRO A 121 1.11 14.98 7.62
CA PRO A 121 -0.03 15.89 7.64
C PRO A 121 0.44 17.25 8.16
N THR A 122 0.23 18.28 7.35
CA THR A 122 0.56 19.69 7.65
C THR A 122 -0.28 20.23 8.80
#